data_AF-A0A945D125-F1
#
_entry.id   AF-A0A945D125-F1
#
_cell.length_a   1.000
_cell.length_b   1.000
_cell.length_c   1.000
_cell.angle_alpha   90.00
_cell.angle_beta   90.00
_cell.angle_gamma   90.00
#
_symmetry.space_group_name_H-M   'P 1'
#
loop_
_entity.id
_entity.type
_entity.pdbx_description
1 polymer ?
#
loop_
_entity_poly.entity_id
_entity_poly.type
_entity_poly.pdbx_seq_one_letter_code
_entity_poly.pdbx_strand_id
1 'polypeptide(L)'
;MAEKIRPIRSEEDYQGALARIEILMDALPGTDEADELEVLATLIELYEDVNFPINLPDPVTAIKFRMEQEGLNQSDLAPIFGSRAKVSEVLAGKRALTLKMIRALNEHLGIPATVLIQQNGVGIPEKIQGVEWDKFPLLDMAKLGWVKRSNNLKDRAEEVMRDLIDRAGGLGALPQAMYRKTTTGRRNAKTNPYALQAWCLQVLANARSVDLGSTYKDGTVTVEFLRELAKLSVFQEGPKLAKEFLMQHGIALVVQRHLPKTYLDGAAMRTIEGVPVIGMTLRFDRIDNFWFCLLHELSHVGRHMTGNGDELFVDDLSLRDRDHIDDDEKEAEADEWAQEALIPSELWEEHLAQKQPTGKRVSSLAKQAGVHPAIVAGRVRHENHNFRLLSQFVGTDEVRKQFFEKVV
;
A
#
# COMPACT_ATOMS: atom_id res chain seq x y z
N MET A 1 -13.42 -15.34 33.99
CA MET A 1 -12.65 -14.52 34.95
C MET A 1 -11.70 -13.69 34.11
N ALA A 2 -11.75 -12.36 34.21
CA ALA A 2 -10.85 -11.49 33.44
C ALA A 2 -9.39 -11.85 33.77
N GLU A 3 -8.60 -12.14 32.73
CA GLU A 3 -7.18 -12.46 32.89
C GLU A 3 -6.45 -11.19 33.32
N LYS A 4 -5.63 -11.29 34.38
CA LYS A 4 -5.01 -10.11 34.98
C LYS A 4 -3.86 -9.64 34.09
N ILE A 5 -4.03 -8.54 33.36
CA ILE A 5 -3.02 -7.92 32.49
C ILE A 5 -1.70 -7.68 33.27
N ARG A 6 -0.56 -8.02 32.66
CA ARG A 6 0.78 -7.86 33.27
C ARG A 6 1.74 -7.16 32.31
N PRO A 7 2.76 -6.44 32.81
CA PRO A 7 3.80 -5.83 31.99
C PRO A 7 4.61 -6.87 31.21
N ILE A 8 4.95 -6.59 29.95
CA ILE A 8 5.78 -7.44 29.10
C ILE A 8 7.25 -7.18 29.42
N ARG A 9 7.95 -8.18 29.97
CA ARG A 9 9.36 -8.06 30.39
C ARG A 9 10.27 -9.09 29.73
N SER A 10 9.70 -10.09 29.07
CA SER A 10 10.39 -11.19 28.45
C SER A 10 9.75 -11.55 27.12
N GLU A 11 10.49 -12.28 26.27
CA GLU A 11 9.97 -12.81 25.01
C GLU A 11 8.75 -13.72 25.23
N GLU A 12 8.72 -14.47 26.34
CA GLU A 12 7.62 -15.36 26.66
C GLU A 12 6.33 -14.57 27.04
N ASP A 13 6.48 -13.45 27.76
CA ASP A 13 5.38 -12.51 28.01
C ASP A 13 4.90 -11.87 26.71
N TYR A 14 5.83 -11.54 25.80
CA TYR A 14 5.53 -10.93 24.51
C TYR A 14 4.74 -11.88 23.60
N GLN A 15 5.17 -13.14 23.47
CA GLN A 15 4.45 -14.16 22.72
C GLN A 15 3.09 -14.48 23.37
N GLY A 16 3.01 -14.51 24.69
CA GLY A 16 1.74 -14.67 25.42
C GLY A 16 0.77 -13.52 25.17
N ALA A 17 1.25 -12.28 25.17
CA ALA A 17 0.45 -11.09 24.87
C ALA A 17 -0.03 -11.10 23.41
N LEU A 18 0.80 -11.50 22.45
CA LEU A 18 0.42 -11.66 21.05
C LEU A 18 -0.68 -12.71 20.87
N ALA A 19 -0.55 -13.88 21.50
CA ALA A 19 -1.55 -14.94 21.46
C ALA A 19 -2.88 -14.50 22.10
N ARG A 20 -2.82 -13.72 23.19
CA ARG A 20 -4.01 -13.17 23.83
C ARG A 20 -4.71 -12.14 22.94
N ILE A 21 -3.95 -11.25 22.30
CA ILE A 21 -4.48 -10.32 21.32
C ILE A 21 -5.20 -11.06 20.20
N GLU A 22 -4.65 -12.17 19.69
CA GLU A 22 -5.26 -12.96 18.60
C GLU A 22 -6.66 -13.47 18.96
N ILE A 23 -6.88 -13.86 20.21
CA ILE A 23 -8.20 -14.29 20.72
C ILE A 23 -9.16 -13.12 20.88
N LEU A 24 -8.65 -11.92 21.19
CA LEU A 24 -9.44 -10.70 21.42
C LEU A 24 -9.70 -9.90 20.14
N MET A 25 -9.20 -10.35 18.97
CA MET A 25 -9.29 -9.60 17.70
C MET A 25 -10.71 -9.31 17.23
N ASP A 26 -11.68 -10.15 17.59
CA ASP A 26 -13.10 -9.99 17.23
C ASP A 26 -13.93 -9.28 18.33
N ALA A 27 -13.27 -8.72 19.36
CA ALA A 27 -13.94 -7.99 20.42
C ALA A 27 -14.70 -6.78 19.86
N LEU A 28 -15.96 -6.63 20.27
CA LEU A 28 -16.78 -5.51 19.84
C LEU A 28 -16.34 -4.22 20.55
N PRO A 29 -16.34 -3.07 19.88
CA PRO A 29 -15.99 -1.79 20.51
C PRO A 29 -16.84 -1.51 21.76
N GLY A 30 -16.20 -0.99 22.81
CA GLY A 30 -16.85 -0.68 24.09
C GLY A 30 -17.13 -1.89 25.00
N THR A 31 -16.44 -3.01 24.76
CA THR A 31 -16.44 -4.20 25.64
C THR A 31 -15.15 -4.27 26.46
N ASP A 32 -15.19 -4.94 27.61
CA ASP A 32 -14.00 -5.18 28.45
C ASP A 32 -12.89 -5.90 27.67
N GLU A 33 -13.26 -6.75 26.71
CA GLU A 33 -12.33 -7.44 25.81
C GLU A 33 -11.64 -6.50 24.81
N ALA A 34 -12.31 -5.44 24.37
CA ALA A 34 -11.73 -4.41 23.51
C ALA A 34 -10.77 -3.50 24.30
N ASP A 35 -11.11 -3.18 25.55
CA ASP A 35 -10.22 -2.45 26.45
C ASP A 35 -8.96 -3.27 26.79
N GLU A 36 -9.12 -4.59 26.99
CA GLU A 36 -7.99 -5.53 27.20
C GLU A 36 -7.07 -5.57 25.97
N LEU A 37 -7.64 -5.61 24.77
CA LEU A 37 -6.92 -5.61 23.49
C LEU A 37 -6.07 -4.34 23.32
N GLU A 38 -6.62 -3.17 23.64
CA GLU A 38 -5.96 -1.88 23.52
C GLU A 38 -4.76 -1.76 24.47
N VAL A 39 -4.95 -2.17 25.73
CA VAL A 39 -3.88 -2.14 26.74
C VAL A 39 -2.74 -3.12 26.37
N LEU A 40 -3.06 -4.33 25.91
CA LEU A 40 -2.04 -5.29 25.47
C LEU A 40 -1.25 -4.80 24.25
N ALA A 41 -1.92 -4.15 23.29
CA ALA A 41 -1.26 -3.57 22.12
C ALA A 41 -0.25 -2.49 22.52
N THR A 42 -0.62 -1.63 23.45
CA THR A 42 0.25 -0.55 23.97
C THR A 42 1.49 -1.11 24.67
N LEU A 43 1.34 -2.18 25.46
CA LEU A 43 2.45 -2.82 26.15
C LEU A 43 3.43 -3.50 25.19
N ILE A 44 2.92 -4.04 24.08
CA ILE A 44 3.73 -4.64 23.02
C ILE A 44 4.56 -3.58 22.32
N GLU A 45 3.94 -2.48 21.90
CA GLU A 45 4.63 -1.37 21.24
C GLU A 45 5.78 -0.83 22.10
N LEU A 46 5.54 -0.65 23.40
CA LEU A 46 6.54 -0.15 24.33
C LEU A 46 7.71 -1.12 24.54
N TYR A 47 7.45 -2.44 24.46
CA TYR A 47 8.49 -3.46 24.46
C TYR A 47 9.30 -3.44 23.16
N GLU A 48 8.64 -3.26 22.02
CA GLU A 48 9.28 -3.25 20.70
C GLU A 48 10.17 -2.03 20.49
N ASP A 49 9.75 -0.84 20.92
CA ASP A 49 10.53 0.40 20.82
C ASP A 49 11.89 0.32 21.52
N VAL A 50 11.94 -0.40 22.66
CA VAL A 50 13.17 -0.57 23.44
C VAL A 50 14.07 -1.66 22.85
N ASN A 51 13.48 -2.71 22.27
CA ASN A 51 14.21 -3.88 21.80
C ASN A 51 14.52 -3.87 20.28
N PHE A 52 13.92 -2.97 19.48
CA PHE A 52 14.04 -2.93 18.02
C PHE A 52 14.08 -1.49 17.38
N PRO A 53 15.13 -0.67 17.58
CA PRO A 53 15.19 0.72 17.04
C PRO A 53 15.56 0.84 15.53
N ILE A 54 15.18 1.98 14.89
CA ILE A 54 15.25 2.28 13.42
C ILE A 54 16.51 3.11 13.00
N ASN A 55 17.08 2.90 11.80
CA ASN A 55 18.43 3.35 11.33
C ASN A 55 18.54 4.64 10.45
N LEU A 56 19.78 5.11 10.21
CA LEU A 56 20.27 6.42 9.67
C LEU A 56 20.31 6.60 8.11
N PRO A 57 20.37 7.86 7.57
CA PRO A 57 20.31 8.20 6.14
C PRO A 57 21.62 8.01 5.33
N ASP A 58 21.51 8.09 3.98
CA ASP A 58 22.61 7.92 2.99
C ASP A 58 23.64 9.09 2.96
N PRO A 59 24.94 8.80 2.73
CA PRO A 59 26.05 9.75 2.67
C PRO A 59 25.90 10.88 1.65
N VAL A 60 25.48 10.58 0.42
CA VAL A 60 25.42 11.59 -0.66
C VAL A 60 24.29 12.56 -0.37
N THR A 61 23.19 12.05 0.18
CA THR A 61 22.06 12.83 0.67
C THR A 61 22.48 13.74 1.81
N ALA A 62 23.24 13.23 2.78
CA ALA A 62 23.79 14.03 3.87
C ALA A 62 24.76 15.13 3.39
N ILE A 63 25.57 14.86 2.36
CA ILE A 63 26.48 15.86 1.76
C ILE A 63 25.69 16.94 1.04
N LYS A 64 24.72 16.58 0.19
CA LYS A 64 23.88 17.55 -0.54
C LYS A 64 23.06 18.42 0.40
N PHE A 65 22.49 17.82 1.44
CA PHE A 65 21.75 18.55 2.47
C PHE A 65 22.64 19.57 3.19
N ARG A 66 23.87 19.20 3.55
CA ARG A 66 24.81 20.16 4.15
C ARG A 66 25.26 21.25 3.20
N MET A 67 25.46 20.93 1.92
CA MET A 67 25.78 21.94 0.91
C MET A 67 24.67 22.99 0.79
N GLU A 68 23.41 22.56 0.80
CA GLU A 68 22.26 23.46 0.73
C GLU A 68 22.14 24.35 1.98
N GLN A 69 22.30 23.77 3.17
CA GLN A 69 22.26 24.51 4.44
C GLN A 69 23.36 25.57 4.55
N GLU A 70 24.55 25.29 4.02
CA GLU A 70 25.70 26.19 4.07
C GLU A 70 25.86 27.06 2.82
N GLY A 71 24.92 26.97 1.86
CA GLY A 71 24.96 27.73 0.60
C GLY A 71 26.14 27.40 -0.31
N LEU A 72 26.72 26.21 -0.16
CA LEU A 72 27.91 25.75 -0.87
C LEU A 72 27.56 25.17 -2.24
N ASN A 73 28.37 25.50 -3.22
CA ASN A 73 28.28 24.93 -4.56
C ASN A 73 29.36 23.83 -4.78
N GLN A 74 29.26 23.08 -5.87
CA GLN A 74 30.21 21.98 -6.14
C GLN A 74 31.66 22.44 -6.33
N SER A 75 31.91 23.72 -6.67
CA SER A 75 33.27 24.27 -6.72
C SER A 75 33.91 24.31 -5.33
N ASP A 76 33.10 24.60 -4.32
CA ASP A 76 33.56 24.87 -2.96
C ASP A 76 34.00 23.58 -2.26
N LEU A 77 33.53 22.42 -2.74
CA LEU A 77 34.01 21.11 -2.31
C LEU A 77 35.29 20.65 -3.02
N ALA A 78 35.75 21.34 -4.07
CA ALA A 78 36.95 20.93 -4.80
C ALA A 78 38.22 20.83 -3.92
N PRO A 79 38.46 21.70 -2.93
CA PRO A 79 39.56 21.56 -1.97
C PRO A 79 39.45 20.28 -1.10
N ILE A 80 38.23 19.84 -0.78
CA ILE A 80 37.95 18.65 0.06
C ILE A 80 38.13 17.35 -0.75
N PHE A 81 37.73 17.35 -2.03
CA PHE A 81 37.78 16.16 -2.89
C PHE A 81 39.03 16.11 -3.81
N GLY A 82 39.81 17.19 -3.83
CA GLY A 82 41.04 17.37 -4.61
C GLY A 82 40.84 17.80 -6.07
N SER A 83 39.64 17.63 -6.64
CA SER A 83 39.29 18.23 -7.94
C SER A 83 37.77 18.34 -8.11
N ARG A 84 37.32 19.30 -8.92
CA ARG A 84 35.89 19.51 -9.23
C ARG A 84 35.27 18.31 -9.95
N ALA A 85 36.05 17.61 -10.78
CA ALA A 85 35.63 16.36 -11.41
C ALA A 85 35.29 15.28 -10.37
N LYS A 86 36.11 15.15 -9.31
CA LYS A 86 35.87 14.18 -8.22
C LYS A 86 34.66 14.53 -7.38
N VAL A 87 34.40 15.82 -7.13
CA VAL A 87 33.17 16.27 -6.47
C VAL A 87 31.94 15.82 -7.27
N SER A 88 31.94 16.09 -8.57
CA SER A 88 30.83 15.73 -9.45
C SER A 88 30.63 14.21 -9.53
N GLU A 89 31.72 13.43 -9.63
CA GLU A 89 31.67 11.97 -9.62
C GLU A 89 31.06 11.41 -8.32
N VAL A 90 31.42 11.96 -7.16
CA VAL A 90 30.89 11.49 -5.87
C VAL A 90 29.44 11.93 -5.66
N LEU A 91 29.09 13.19 -5.95
CA LEU A 91 27.71 13.68 -5.83
C LEU A 91 26.74 13.03 -6.83
N ALA A 92 27.27 12.53 -7.94
CA ALA A 92 26.54 11.72 -8.92
C ALA A 92 26.54 10.21 -8.58
N GLY A 93 27.15 9.78 -7.47
CA GLY A 93 27.20 8.38 -7.05
C GLY A 93 28.09 7.48 -7.90
N LYS A 94 28.88 8.05 -8.81
CA LYS A 94 29.80 7.32 -9.71
C LYS A 94 31.10 6.91 -9.00
N ARG A 95 31.37 7.48 -7.83
CA ARG A 95 32.59 7.24 -7.06
C ARG A 95 32.31 7.21 -5.55
N ALA A 96 32.82 6.19 -4.88
CA ALA A 96 32.74 6.07 -3.42
C ALA A 96 33.62 7.11 -2.70
N LEU A 97 33.21 7.49 -1.49
CA LEU A 97 34.00 8.32 -0.60
C LEU A 97 35.25 7.57 -0.13
N THR A 98 36.41 8.20 -0.26
CA THR A 98 37.65 7.67 0.33
C THR A 98 37.72 8.03 1.82
N LEU A 99 38.46 7.26 2.63
CA LEU A 99 38.64 7.56 4.06
C LEU A 99 39.17 8.98 4.32
N LYS A 100 40.00 9.52 3.41
CA LYS A 100 40.49 10.90 3.46
C LYS A 100 39.36 11.91 3.23
N MET A 101 38.46 11.64 2.29
CA MET A 101 37.27 12.48 2.04
C MET A 101 36.28 12.41 3.20
N ILE A 102 36.06 11.23 3.78
CA ILE A 102 35.17 11.04 4.93
C ILE A 102 35.65 11.87 6.12
N ARG A 103 36.94 11.83 6.44
CA ARG A 103 37.54 12.65 7.51
C ARG A 103 37.40 14.15 7.21
N ALA A 104 37.68 14.56 5.98
CA ALA A 104 37.57 15.96 5.59
C ALA A 104 36.12 16.47 5.61
N LEU A 105 35.15 15.67 5.17
CA LEU A 105 33.71 16.01 5.23
C LEU A 105 33.18 16.08 6.66
N ASN A 106 33.65 15.19 7.54
CA ASN A 106 33.31 15.25 8.96
C ASN A 106 33.89 16.50 9.64
N GLU A 107 35.14 16.84 9.32
CA GLU A 107 35.85 18.00 9.89
C GLU A 107 35.31 19.34 9.36
N HIS A 108 34.96 19.42 8.07
CA HIS A 108 34.63 20.70 7.41
C HIS A 108 33.12 20.94 7.28
N LEU A 109 32.29 19.89 7.16
CA LEU A 109 30.83 19.99 7.01
C LEU A 109 30.06 19.39 8.19
N GLY A 110 30.76 18.89 9.22
CA GLY A 110 30.16 18.35 10.43
C GLY A 110 29.29 17.09 10.21
N ILE A 111 29.45 16.39 9.09
CA ILE A 111 28.64 15.20 8.79
C ILE A 111 29.19 14.02 9.59
N PRO A 112 28.39 13.31 10.41
CA PRO A 112 28.86 12.17 11.19
C PRO A 112 29.51 11.10 10.31
N ALA A 113 30.68 10.61 10.71
CA ALA A 113 31.40 9.59 9.95
C ALA A 113 30.58 8.31 9.74
N THR A 114 29.69 7.98 10.68
CA THR A 114 28.74 6.86 10.59
C THR A 114 27.77 6.97 9.41
N VAL A 115 27.43 8.20 9.00
CA VAL A 115 26.62 8.50 7.81
C VAL A 115 27.48 8.48 6.55
N LEU A 116 28.75 8.89 6.64
CA LEU A 116 29.66 9.00 5.48
C LEU A 116 30.32 7.69 5.02
N ILE A 117 30.30 6.64 5.86
CA ILE A 117 30.98 5.37 5.60
C ILE A 117 30.14 4.42 4.72
N GLN A 118 28.87 4.73 4.44
CA GLN A 118 28.03 3.88 3.58
C GLN A 118 28.51 3.99 2.11
N GLN A 119 28.82 2.87 1.46
CA GLN A 119 29.54 2.85 0.16
C GLN A 119 28.59 2.90 -1.04
N ASN A 120 28.92 3.71 -2.07
CA ASN A 120 28.28 3.72 -3.38
C ASN A 120 29.31 3.64 -4.53
N GLY A 121 29.13 2.71 -5.48
CA GLY A 121 29.82 2.70 -6.78
C GLY A 121 29.87 1.36 -7.54
N VAL A 122 28.87 1.14 -8.41
CA VAL A 122 28.86 0.32 -9.67
C VAL A 122 29.42 -1.11 -9.63
N GLY A 123 28.66 -1.97 -8.98
CA GLY A 123 28.18 -3.27 -9.48
C GLY A 123 26.74 -3.38 -8.95
N ILE A 124 25.90 -4.31 -9.42
CA ILE A 124 24.71 -4.66 -8.62
C ILE A 124 25.24 -4.91 -7.20
N PRO A 125 24.85 -4.14 -6.16
CA PRO A 125 25.43 -4.37 -4.85
C PRO A 125 25.07 -5.79 -4.48
N GLU A 126 26.04 -6.67 -4.22
CA GLU A 126 25.75 -8.03 -3.74
C GLU A 126 24.96 -8.00 -2.43
N LYS A 127 24.93 -6.85 -1.72
CA LYS A 127 24.13 -6.61 -0.52
C LYS A 127 23.50 -5.21 -0.51
N ILE A 128 22.17 -5.11 -0.54
CA ILE A 128 21.44 -3.87 -0.21
C ILE A 128 21.55 -3.75 1.31
N GLN A 129 22.42 -2.86 1.79
CA GLN A 129 22.58 -2.66 3.23
C GLN A 129 21.33 -1.96 3.78
N GLY A 130 20.78 -2.50 4.87
CA GLY A 130 19.63 -1.94 5.59
C GLY A 130 18.29 -2.63 5.36
N VAL A 131 18.20 -3.58 4.41
CA VAL A 131 17.01 -4.40 4.23
C VAL A 131 17.17 -5.72 5.01
N GLU A 132 16.30 -5.96 5.99
CA GLU A 132 16.25 -7.23 6.71
C GLU A 132 15.50 -8.27 5.87
N TRP A 133 16.23 -8.85 4.92
CA TRP A 133 15.67 -9.78 3.93
C TRP A 133 14.90 -10.95 4.54
N ASP A 134 15.34 -11.39 5.72
CA ASP A 134 14.75 -12.47 6.50
C ASP A 134 13.37 -12.12 7.10
N LYS A 135 13.00 -10.84 7.16
CA LYS A 135 11.67 -10.39 7.62
C LYS A 135 10.58 -10.47 6.54
N PHE A 136 10.95 -10.64 5.26
CA PHE A 136 9.96 -10.88 4.21
C PHE A 136 9.25 -12.24 4.40
N PRO A 137 7.93 -12.31 4.16
CA PRO A 137 7.15 -13.54 4.38
C PRO A 137 7.31 -14.53 3.22
N LEU A 138 8.55 -14.94 2.92
CA LEU A 138 8.89 -15.76 1.74
C LEU A 138 8.17 -17.09 1.70
N LEU A 139 7.91 -17.69 2.86
CA LEU A 139 7.16 -18.94 2.94
C LEU A 139 5.71 -18.74 2.50
N ASP A 140 5.07 -17.63 2.85
CA ASP A 140 3.71 -17.32 2.42
C ASP A 140 3.68 -16.90 0.95
N MET A 141 4.68 -16.15 0.49
CA MET A 141 4.88 -15.86 -0.95
C MET A 141 5.01 -17.15 -1.76
N ALA A 142 5.76 -18.15 -1.26
CA ALA A 142 5.91 -19.45 -1.91
C ALA A 142 4.61 -20.27 -1.89
N LYS A 143 3.84 -20.25 -0.80
CA LYS A 143 2.52 -20.90 -0.72
C LYS A 143 1.54 -20.32 -1.75
N LEU A 144 1.64 -19.02 -2.01
CA LEU A 144 0.83 -18.32 -3.02
C LEU A 144 1.40 -18.44 -4.45
N GLY A 145 2.53 -19.12 -4.63
CA GLY A 145 3.15 -19.37 -5.93
C GLY A 145 3.91 -18.18 -6.52
N TRP A 146 4.19 -17.13 -5.74
CA TRP A 146 4.89 -15.93 -6.23
C TRP A 146 6.38 -16.18 -6.44
N VAL A 147 6.93 -17.10 -5.65
CA VAL A 147 8.33 -17.49 -5.65
C VAL A 147 8.43 -19.01 -5.60
N LYS A 148 9.50 -19.58 -6.16
CA LYS A 148 9.71 -21.03 -6.20
C LYS A 148 10.01 -21.57 -4.80
N ARG A 149 9.24 -22.58 -4.37
CA ARG A 149 9.48 -23.26 -3.08
C ARG A 149 10.83 -23.99 -3.10
N SER A 150 11.62 -23.82 -2.04
CA SER A 150 12.90 -24.50 -1.84
C SER A 150 13.20 -24.69 -0.34
N ASN A 151 14.06 -25.67 -0.01
CA ASN A 151 14.37 -26.03 1.38
C ASN A 151 15.22 -24.97 2.12
N ASN A 152 15.90 -24.07 1.37
CA ASN A 152 16.77 -23.00 1.88
C ASN A 152 16.23 -21.61 1.51
N LEU A 153 14.91 -21.45 1.43
CA LEU A 153 14.28 -20.23 0.94
C LEU A 153 14.64 -19.00 1.80
N LYS A 154 14.74 -19.17 3.12
CA LYS A 154 15.16 -18.09 4.04
C LYS A 154 16.62 -17.67 3.83
N ASP A 155 17.51 -18.62 3.56
CA ASP A 155 18.94 -18.34 3.33
C ASP A 155 19.16 -17.61 1.99
N ARG A 156 18.18 -17.69 1.08
CA ARG A 156 18.16 -17.04 -0.24
C ARG A 156 17.21 -15.86 -0.30
N ALA A 157 16.81 -15.32 0.85
CA ALA A 157 15.83 -14.25 0.94
C ALA A 157 16.18 -13.05 0.06
N GLU A 158 17.44 -12.64 0.11
CA GLU A 158 17.98 -11.56 -0.70
C GLU A 158 17.84 -11.83 -2.20
N GLU A 159 18.26 -13.02 -2.66
CA GLU A 159 18.18 -13.39 -4.08
C GLU A 159 16.73 -13.38 -4.58
N VAL A 160 15.83 -13.97 -3.80
CA VAL A 160 14.40 -14.08 -4.14
C VAL A 160 13.76 -12.69 -4.21
N MET A 161 14.05 -11.83 -3.24
CA MET A 161 13.48 -10.49 -3.22
C MET A 161 14.09 -9.58 -4.27
N ARG A 162 15.37 -9.74 -4.62
CA ARG A 162 16.00 -9.01 -5.73
C ARG A 162 15.38 -9.33 -7.07
N ASP A 163 15.14 -10.61 -7.35
CA ASP A 163 14.40 -11.01 -8.56
C ASP A 163 13.03 -10.33 -8.63
N LEU A 164 12.29 -10.33 -7.52
CA LEU A 164 11.00 -9.68 -7.45
C LEU A 164 11.08 -8.16 -7.66
N ILE A 165 12.05 -7.51 -7.02
CA ILE A 165 12.31 -6.07 -7.17
C ILE A 165 12.66 -5.74 -8.63
N ASP A 166 13.52 -6.53 -9.27
CA ASP A 166 13.91 -6.32 -10.67
C ASP A 166 12.70 -6.45 -11.62
N ARG A 167 11.86 -7.46 -11.40
CA ARG A 167 10.58 -7.60 -12.13
C ARG A 167 9.63 -6.43 -11.87
N ALA A 168 9.63 -5.85 -10.68
CA ALA A 168 8.81 -4.68 -10.34
C ALA A 168 9.32 -3.36 -10.94
N GLY A 169 10.59 -3.28 -11.37
CA GLY A 169 11.20 -2.05 -11.93
C GLY A 169 12.51 -1.67 -11.26
N GLY A 170 13.13 -2.58 -10.51
CA GLY A 170 14.33 -2.32 -9.74
C GLY A 170 14.04 -1.49 -8.48
N LEU A 171 15.10 -0.98 -7.85
CA LEU A 171 14.98 -0.19 -6.61
C LEU A 171 14.15 1.09 -6.75
N GLY A 172 14.02 1.62 -7.97
CA GLY A 172 13.16 2.78 -8.25
C GLY A 172 11.66 2.48 -8.21
N ALA A 173 11.28 1.20 -8.26
CA ALA A 173 9.87 0.77 -8.14
C ALA A 173 9.39 0.74 -6.69
N LEU A 174 10.30 0.86 -5.70
CA LEU A 174 9.95 1.00 -4.31
C LEU A 174 9.62 2.48 -4.05
N PRO A 175 8.36 2.84 -3.77
CA PRO A 175 8.05 4.22 -3.45
C PRO A 175 8.83 4.60 -2.18
N GLN A 176 9.67 5.63 -2.25
CA GLN A 176 10.41 6.13 -1.07
C GLN A 176 9.47 6.47 0.09
N ALA A 177 8.21 6.72 -0.22
CA ALA A 177 7.12 6.93 0.71
C ALA A 177 6.94 5.77 1.72
N MET A 178 7.19 4.50 1.34
CA MET A 178 7.10 3.33 2.24
C MET A 178 8.11 3.36 3.40
N TYR A 179 9.17 4.17 3.29
CA TYR A 179 10.22 4.34 4.31
C TYR A 179 10.11 5.66 5.08
N ARG A 180 9.21 6.57 4.69
CA ARG A 180 8.89 7.77 5.49
C ARG A 180 7.75 7.38 6.43
N LYS A 181 7.92 7.64 7.74
CA LYS A 181 6.94 7.41 8.82
C LYS A 181 5.57 8.07 8.62
N THR A 182 5.36 8.73 7.49
CA THR A 182 4.15 9.40 7.03
C THR A 182 3.92 8.94 5.59
N THR A 183 3.19 7.85 5.37
CA THR A 183 2.66 7.54 4.03
C THR A 183 1.15 7.54 4.08
N THR A 184 0.61 8.40 3.23
CA THR A 184 -0.78 8.58 2.78
C THR A 184 -1.57 7.27 2.62
N GLY A 185 -2.64 7.14 3.41
CA GLY A 185 -3.65 6.08 3.33
C GLY A 185 -3.99 5.48 4.70
N ARG A 186 -5.24 5.02 4.88
CA ARG A 186 -5.71 4.43 6.14
C ARG A 186 -5.02 3.08 6.37
N ARG A 187 -4.06 3.02 7.29
CA ARG A 187 -3.27 1.80 7.55
C ARG A 187 -3.49 1.27 8.95
N ASN A 188 -3.59 -0.05 9.04
CA ASN A 188 -3.67 -0.71 10.33
C ASN A 188 -2.31 -0.63 11.04
N ALA A 189 -2.26 -0.16 12.28
CA ALA A 189 -1.02 -0.12 13.08
C ALA A 189 -0.34 -1.49 13.23
N LYS A 190 -1.11 -2.59 13.11
CA LYS A 190 -0.60 -3.98 13.15
C LYS A 190 -0.06 -4.49 11.81
N THR A 191 -0.02 -3.64 10.77
CA THR A 191 0.42 -4.03 9.42
C THR A 191 1.89 -4.43 9.44
N ASN A 192 2.21 -5.61 8.89
CA ASN A 192 3.60 -6.00 8.66
C ASN A 192 4.13 -5.26 7.42
N PRO A 193 5.09 -4.33 7.57
CA PRO A 193 5.58 -3.50 6.47
C PRO A 193 6.30 -4.32 5.40
N TYR A 194 7.01 -5.39 5.76
CA TYR A 194 7.70 -6.27 4.82
C TYR A 194 6.71 -7.10 3.99
N ALA A 195 5.61 -7.55 4.61
CA ALA A 195 4.55 -8.25 3.89
C ALA A 195 3.82 -7.31 2.92
N LEU A 196 3.53 -6.08 3.36
CA LEU A 196 2.92 -5.06 2.50
C LEU A 196 3.83 -4.70 1.32
N GLN A 197 5.12 -4.46 1.59
CA GLN A 197 6.11 -4.17 0.55
C GLN A 197 6.23 -5.31 -0.47
N ALA A 198 6.30 -6.57 -0.01
CA ALA A 198 6.30 -7.72 -0.91
C ALA A 198 5.04 -7.79 -1.78
N TRP A 199 3.88 -7.47 -1.21
CA TRP A 199 2.62 -7.44 -1.95
C TRP A 199 2.63 -6.34 -3.04
N CYS A 200 3.04 -5.11 -2.70
CA CYS A 200 3.15 -4.01 -3.67
C CYS A 200 4.12 -4.34 -4.81
N LEU A 201 5.30 -4.89 -4.46
CA LEU A 201 6.29 -5.34 -5.45
C LEU A 201 5.72 -6.42 -6.38
N GLN A 202 4.99 -7.40 -5.83
CA GLN A 202 4.36 -8.43 -6.64
C GLN A 202 3.30 -7.85 -7.59
N VAL A 203 2.50 -6.90 -7.12
CA VAL A 203 1.52 -6.21 -7.96
C VAL A 203 2.19 -5.45 -9.11
N LEU A 204 3.24 -4.67 -8.81
CA LEU A 204 4.00 -3.93 -9.82
C LEU A 204 4.69 -4.87 -10.83
N ALA A 205 5.30 -5.96 -10.35
CA ALA A 205 5.91 -6.98 -11.20
C ALA A 205 4.90 -7.62 -12.15
N ASN A 206 3.70 -7.95 -11.64
CA ASN A 206 2.62 -8.48 -12.46
C ASN A 206 2.12 -7.43 -13.46
N ALA A 207 1.95 -6.17 -13.05
CA ALA A 207 1.50 -5.09 -13.92
C ALA A 207 2.44 -4.88 -15.11
N ARG A 208 3.77 -4.90 -14.89
CA ARG A 208 4.77 -4.76 -15.95
C ARG A 208 4.80 -5.94 -16.93
N SER A 209 4.24 -7.09 -16.55
CA SER A 209 4.10 -8.25 -17.44
C SER A 209 2.85 -8.22 -18.32
N VAL A 210 1.92 -7.29 -18.06
CA VAL A 210 0.69 -7.14 -18.84
C VAL A 210 0.95 -6.24 -20.05
N ASP A 211 0.60 -6.73 -21.24
CA ASP A 211 0.48 -5.87 -22.42
C ASP A 211 -0.86 -5.13 -22.37
N LEU A 212 -0.81 -3.82 -22.15
CA LEU A 212 -2.00 -2.97 -22.05
C LEU A 212 -2.57 -2.60 -23.42
N GLY A 213 -1.77 -2.69 -24.50
CA GLY A 213 -2.21 -2.30 -25.84
C GLY A 213 -2.44 -0.79 -26.04
N SER A 214 -2.36 0.04 -24.99
CA SER A 214 -2.47 1.50 -25.07
C SER A 214 -1.63 2.20 -23.99
N THR A 215 -1.37 3.49 -24.22
CA THR A 215 -0.65 4.35 -23.27
C THR A 215 -1.65 5.20 -22.49
N TYR A 216 -1.46 5.25 -21.17
CA TYR A 216 -2.26 6.12 -20.31
C TYR A 216 -2.11 7.59 -20.70
N LYS A 217 -3.21 8.33 -20.59
CA LYS A 217 -3.24 9.79 -20.78
C LYS A 217 -3.70 10.43 -19.48
N ASP A 218 -2.90 11.34 -18.93
CA ASP A 218 -3.28 12.10 -17.73
C ASP A 218 -4.62 12.82 -17.94
N GLY A 219 -5.47 12.79 -16.91
CA GLY A 219 -6.84 13.30 -16.97
C GLY A 219 -7.86 12.33 -17.59
N THR A 220 -7.48 11.09 -17.94
CA THR A 220 -8.44 10.07 -18.43
C THR A 220 -9.44 9.68 -17.34
N VAL A 221 -8.98 9.56 -16.09
CA VAL A 221 -9.85 9.16 -14.97
C VAL A 221 -10.59 10.38 -14.43
N THR A 222 -11.87 10.48 -14.77
CA THR A 222 -12.84 11.47 -14.25
C THR A 222 -14.03 10.77 -13.60
N VAL A 223 -14.92 11.49 -12.91
CA VAL A 223 -16.16 10.92 -12.36
C VAL A 223 -17.00 10.25 -13.45
N GLU A 224 -17.08 10.83 -14.65
CA GLU A 224 -17.81 10.27 -15.79
C GLU A 224 -17.16 8.96 -16.29
N PHE A 225 -15.83 8.90 -16.33
CA PHE A 225 -15.10 7.68 -16.65
C PHE A 225 -15.39 6.57 -15.63
N LEU A 226 -15.32 6.90 -14.33
CA LEU A 226 -15.66 5.98 -13.24
C LEU A 226 -17.13 5.53 -13.33
N ARG A 227 -18.02 6.43 -13.76
CA ARG A 227 -19.45 6.15 -13.93
C ARG A 227 -19.70 5.14 -15.05
N GLU A 228 -19.04 5.29 -16.19
CA GLU A 228 -19.11 4.30 -17.28
C GLU A 228 -18.54 2.96 -16.85
N LEU A 229 -17.43 2.96 -16.12
CA LEU A 229 -16.84 1.76 -15.55
C LEU A 229 -17.80 1.07 -14.56
N ALA A 230 -18.45 1.82 -13.66
CA ALA A 230 -19.40 1.30 -12.69
C ALA A 230 -20.59 0.59 -13.33
N LYS A 231 -21.03 1.03 -14.51
CA LYS A 231 -22.13 0.37 -15.25
C LYS A 231 -21.78 -1.04 -15.68
N LEU A 232 -20.50 -1.38 -15.83
CA LEU A 232 -20.08 -2.75 -16.12
C LEU A 232 -20.46 -3.73 -14.98
N SER A 233 -20.76 -3.24 -13.78
CA SER A 233 -21.19 -4.05 -12.64
C SER A 233 -22.46 -4.87 -12.88
N VAL A 234 -23.33 -4.46 -13.83
CA VAL A 234 -24.56 -5.20 -14.14
C VAL A 234 -24.30 -6.52 -14.86
N PHE A 235 -23.12 -6.69 -15.46
CA PHE A 235 -22.76 -7.91 -16.19
C PHE A 235 -22.20 -8.97 -15.23
N GLN A 236 -22.50 -10.24 -15.53
CA GLN A 236 -22.01 -11.37 -14.75
C GLN A 236 -20.46 -11.42 -14.71
N GLU A 237 -19.80 -11.07 -15.80
CA GLU A 237 -18.33 -10.95 -15.91
C GLU A 237 -17.82 -9.52 -15.68
N GLY A 238 -18.61 -8.67 -15.01
CA GLY A 238 -18.31 -7.25 -14.80
C GLY A 238 -16.87 -6.97 -14.31
N PRO A 239 -16.36 -7.66 -13.27
CA PRO A 239 -14.96 -7.51 -12.85
C PRO A 239 -13.91 -7.79 -13.93
N LYS A 240 -14.11 -8.77 -14.81
CA LYS A 240 -13.19 -9.02 -15.95
C LYS A 240 -13.31 -7.93 -17.00
N LEU A 241 -14.53 -7.53 -17.33
CA LEU A 241 -14.79 -6.42 -18.26
C LEU A 241 -14.18 -5.11 -17.77
N ALA A 242 -14.22 -4.86 -16.45
CA ALA A 242 -13.54 -3.72 -15.84
C ALA A 242 -12.03 -3.76 -16.06
N LYS A 243 -11.40 -4.94 -15.88
CA LYS A 243 -9.98 -5.11 -16.16
C LYS A 243 -9.66 -4.80 -17.63
N GLU A 244 -10.43 -5.35 -18.57
CA GLU A 244 -10.24 -5.11 -20.01
C GLU A 244 -10.45 -3.63 -20.38
N PHE A 245 -11.49 -3.00 -19.83
CA PHE A 245 -11.79 -1.59 -20.03
C PHE A 245 -10.63 -0.70 -19.56
N LEU A 246 -10.07 -0.97 -18.37
CA LEU A 246 -8.93 -0.24 -17.83
C LEU A 246 -7.67 -0.44 -18.68
N MET A 247 -7.42 -1.67 -19.16
CA MET A 247 -6.31 -1.97 -20.06
C MET A 247 -6.37 -1.13 -21.33
N GLN A 248 -7.55 -1.00 -21.95
CA GLN A 248 -7.75 -0.16 -23.15
C GLN A 248 -7.43 1.32 -22.92
N HIS A 249 -7.43 1.77 -21.66
CA HIS A 249 -7.07 3.13 -21.26
C HIS A 249 -5.65 3.25 -20.68
N GLY A 250 -4.83 2.20 -20.77
CA GLY A 250 -3.45 2.20 -20.30
C GLY A 250 -3.32 2.07 -18.78
N ILE A 251 -4.34 1.56 -18.09
CA ILE A 251 -4.34 1.35 -16.63
C ILE A 251 -4.29 -0.16 -16.35
N ALA A 252 -3.33 -0.59 -15.53
CA ALA A 252 -3.22 -2.00 -15.15
C ALA A 252 -4.04 -2.31 -13.90
N LEU A 253 -5.07 -3.16 -14.02
CA LEU A 253 -5.75 -3.75 -12.85
C LEU A 253 -5.15 -5.13 -12.54
N VAL A 254 -4.53 -5.26 -11.37
CA VAL A 254 -3.89 -6.48 -10.89
C VAL A 254 -4.59 -6.97 -9.62
N VAL A 255 -5.18 -8.14 -9.70
CA VAL A 255 -5.77 -8.82 -8.54
C VAL A 255 -4.74 -9.77 -7.95
N GLN A 256 -4.33 -9.50 -6.70
CA GLN A 256 -3.26 -10.23 -6.03
C GLN A 256 -3.68 -10.57 -4.59
N ARG A 257 -3.77 -11.88 -4.26
CA ARG A 257 -4.13 -12.31 -2.89
C ARG A 257 -3.25 -11.62 -1.85
N HIS A 258 -3.82 -11.22 -0.73
CA HIS A 258 -3.06 -10.58 0.34
C HIS A 258 -2.06 -11.55 1.01
N LEU A 259 -1.03 -11.00 1.64
CA LEU A 259 -0.19 -11.73 2.58
C LEU A 259 -0.78 -11.59 4.01
N PRO A 260 -0.43 -12.48 4.95
CA PRO A 260 -0.84 -12.31 6.34
C PRO A 260 -0.40 -10.95 6.90
N LYS A 261 -1.25 -10.34 7.73
CA LYS A 261 -1.00 -9.05 8.40
C LYS A 261 -0.73 -7.86 7.45
N THR A 262 -1.23 -7.88 6.21
CA THR A 262 -1.18 -6.68 5.34
C THR A 262 -2.41 -5.78 5.46
N TYR A 263 -3.56 -6.36 5.84
CA TYR A 263 -4.85 -5.70 6.12
C TYR A 263 -5.46 -4.81 5.02
N LEU A 264 -4.78 -4.51 3.92
CA LEU A 264 -5.31 -3.72 2.81
C LEU A 264 -6.40 -4.40 1.96
N ASP A 265 -7.26 -3.57 1.37
CA ASP A 265 -8.22 -3.96 0.33
C ASP A 265 -7.68 -3.67 -1.08
N GLY A 266 -7.00 -2.54 -1.24
CA GLY A 266 -6.47 -2.07 -2.52
C GLY A 266 -5.27 -1.14 -2.38
N ALA A 267 -4.69 -0.78 -3.53
CA ALA A 267 -3.66 0.23 -3.64
C ALA A 267 -3.62 0.84 -5.04
N ALA A 268 -3.44 2.16 -5.12
CA ALA A 268 -3.13 2.91 -6.33
C ALA A 268 -1.62 3.22 -6.39
N MET A 269 -0.98 2.80 -7.47
CA MET A 269 0.46 2.83 -7.65
C MET A 269 0.82 3.27 -9.07
N ARG A 270 2.10 3.61 -9.27
CA ARG A 270 2.67 3.88 -10.59
C ARG A 270 3.91 3.03 -10.81
N THR A 271 4.06 2.45 -12.00
CA THR A 271 5.33 1.80 -12.38
C THR A 271 6.41 2.85 -12.63
N ILE A 272 7.69 2.43 -12.68
CA ILE A 272 8.79 3.33 -13.05
C ILE A 272 8.62 3.92 -14.46
N GLU A 273 7.91 3.22 -15.35
CA GLU A 273 7.56 3.67 -16.70
C GLU A 273 6.38 4.66 -16.72
N GLY A 274 5.79 4.96 -15.57
CA GLY A 274 4.68 5.91 -15.46
C GLY A 274 3.30 5.30 -15.65
N VAL A 275 3.16 3.96 -15.72
CA VAL A 275 1.86 3.30 -15.90
C VAL A 275 1.08 3.30 -14.59
N PRO A 276 -0.17 3.80 -14.54
CA PRO A 276 -1.02 3.65 -13.36
C PRO A 276 -1.42 2.18 -13.14
N VAL A 277 -1.31 1.74 -11.90
CA VAL A 277 -1.60 0.37 -11.47
C VAL A 277 -2.56 0.40 -10.29
N ILE A 278 -3.67 -0.33 -10.42
CA ILE A 278 -4.56 -0.64 -9.31
C ILE A 278 -4.29 -2.07 -8.86
N GLY A 279 -3.83 -2.23 -7.62
CA GLY A 279 -3.72 -3.51 -6.95
C GLY A 279 -4.97 -3.79 -6.11
N MET A 280 -5.54 -5.00 -6.18
CA MET A 280 -6.67 -5.39 -5.32
C MET A 280 -6.42 -6.73 -4.64
N THR A 281 -6.69 -6.80 -3.33
CA THR A 281 -6.53 -8.04 -2.56
C THR A 281 -7.73 -8.98 -2.64
N LEU A 282 -8.91 -8.41 -2.86
CA LEU A 282 -10.20 -9.06 -2.66
C LEU A 282 -10.31 -9.70 -1.27
N ARG A 283 -9.75 -9.06 -0.23
CA ARG A 283 -9.84 -9.53 1.17
C ARG A 283 -11.28 -9.86 1.55
N PHE A 284 -12.23 -9.00 1.15
CA PHE A 284 -13.65 -9.30 1.15
C PHE A 284 -14.11 -9.65 -0.27
N ASP A 285 -14.45 -10.92 -0.49
CA ASP A 285 -14.98 -11.41 -1.78
C ASP A 285 -16.46 -11.06 -1.91
N ARG A 286 -16.75 -9.79 -2.18
CA ARG A 286 -18.12 -9.29 -2.38
C ARG A 286 -18.16 -8.31 -3.55
N ILE A 287 -19.24 -8.33 -4.32
CA ILE A 287 -19.44 -7.42 -5.46
C ILE A 287 -19.43 -5.96 -5.00
N ASP A 288 -20.10 -5.65 -3.88
CA ASP A 288 -20.16 -4.28 -3.34
C ASP A 288 -18.77 -3.74 -3.00
N ASN A 289 -17.96 -4.56 -2.31
CA ASN A 289 -16.61 -4.21 -1.89
C ASN A 289 -15.67 -4.03 -3.08
N PHE A 290 -15.74 -4.93 -4.07
CA PHE A 290 -14.92 -4.86 -5.27
C PHE A 290 -15.13 -3.54 -6.02
N TRP A 291 -16.38 -3.20 -6.34
CA TRP A 291 -16.66 -2.00 -7.13
C TRP A 291 -16.34 -0.72 -6.38
N PHE A 292 -16.61 -0.66 -5.07
CA PHE A 292 -16.21 0.48 -4.26
C PHE A 292 -14.70 0.65 -4.23
N CYS A 293 -13.96 -0.41 -3.86
CA CYS A 293 -12.50 -0.38 -3.77
C CYS A 293 -11.89 0.01 -5.12
N LEU A 294 -12.31 -0.61 -6.22
CA LEU A 294 -11.79 -0.29 -7.54
C LEU A 294 -11.97 1.19 -7.91
N LEU A 295 -13.16 1.74 -7.68
CA LEU A 295 -13.44 3.13 -8.02
C LEU A 295 -12.72 4.10 -7.09
N HIS A 296 -12.61 3.78 -5.80
CA HIS A 296 -11.84 4.55 -4.82
C HIS A 296 -10.35 4.65 -5.24
N GLU A 297 -9.71 3.53 -5.57
CA GLU A 297 -8.30 3.54 -5.99
C GLU A 297 -8.11 4.29 -7.32
N LEU A 298 -9.07 4.21 -8.25
CA LEU A 298 -9.04 4.99 -9.47
C LEU A 298 -9.24 6.49 -9.21
N SER A 299 -10.02 6.88 -8.20
CA SER A 299 -10.13 8.28 -7.78
C SER A 299 -8.77 8.85 -7.37
N HIS A 300 -7.92 8.08 -6.68
CA HIS A 300 -6.53 8.49 -6.41
C HIS A 300 -5.73 8.70 -7.69
N VAL A 301 -5.88 7.82 -8.69
CA VAL A 301 -5.24 7.99 -10.00
C VAL A 301 -5.69 9.28 -10.69
N GLY A 302 -6.99 9.60 -10.65
CA GLY A 302 -7.56 10.78 -11.31
C GLY A 302 -7.25 12.10 -10.62
N ARG A 303 -7.31 12.14 -9.29
CA ARG A 303 -7.19 13.38 -8.50
C ARG A 303 -5.80 13.62 -7.93
N HIS A 304 -5.16 12.56 -7.42
CA HIS A 304 -4.00 12.73 -6.55
C HIS A 304 -2.69 12.37 -7.26
N MET A 305 -2.71 11.42 -8.19
CA MET A 305 -1.51 10.98 -8.91
C MET A 305 -1.21 11.80 -10.18
N THR A 306 -1.57 13.08 -10.24
CA THR A 306 -1.36 13.88 -11.46
C THR A 306 0.12 14.29 -11.62
N GLY A 307 0.68 14.16 -12.83
CA GLY A 307 2.09 14.48 -13.10
C GLY A 307 3.10 13.36 -12.76
N ASN A 308 4.39 13.72 -12.67
CA ASN A 308 5.52 12.78 -12.51
C ASN A 308 5.85 12.45 -11.03
N GLY A 309 4.87 12.49 -10.13
CA GLY A 309 5.09 12.20 -8.71
C GLY A 309 5.21 10.69 -8.41
N ASP A 310 6.10 10.32 -7.50
CA ASP A 310 6.27 8.94 -6.96
C ASP A 310 5.20 8.62 -5.89
N GLU A 311 3.94 8.98 -6.13
CA GLU A 311 2.86 8.84 -5.14
C GLU A 311 2.32 7.40 -5.08
N LEU A 312 2.27 6.85 -3.86
CA LEU A 312 1.72 5.54 -3.53
C LEU A 312 0.58 5.73 -2.53
N PHE A 313 -0.60 5.22 -2.87
CA PHE A 313 -1.76 5.14 -1.98
C PHE A 313 -2.04 3.67 -1.66
N VAL A 314 -2.21 3.34 -0.39
CA VAL A 314 -2.50 1.98 0.08
C VAL A 314 -3.61 2.08 1.12
N ASP A 315 -4.74 1.43 0.87
CA ASP A 315 -5.93 1.60 1.70
C ASP A 315 -6.43 0.29 2.35
N ASP A 316 -6.79 0.41 3.63
CA ASP A 316 -7.56 -0.57 4.40
C ASP A 316 -8.96 0.02 4.64
N LEU A 317 -9.92 -0.37 3.78
CA LEU A 317 -11.29 0.16 3.81
C LEU A 317 -12.02 -0.19 5.10
N SER A 318 -11.46 -1.02 5.99
CA SER A 318 -12.03 -1.31 7.31
C SER A 318 -11.75 -0.23 8.37
N LEU A 319 -10.91 0.77 8.06
CA LEU A 319 -10.44 1.80 9.01
C LEU A 319 -11.03 3.19 8.80
N ARG A 320 -12.13 3.33 8.05
CA ARG A 320 -12.74 4.62 7.65
C ARG A 320 -13.11 5.58 8.80
N ASP A 321 -13.15 5.09 10.03
CA ASP A 321 -13.61 5.84 11.21
C ASP A 321 -12.47 6.31 12.15
N ARG A 322 -11.19 6.41 11.69
CA ARG A 322 -10.05 6.80 12.56
C ARG A 322 -9.20 7.95 11.99
N ASP A 323 -8.92 8.93 12.87
CA ASP A 323 -8.41 10.29 12.60
C ASP A 323 -6.99 10.39 12.00
N HIS A 324 -6.85 11.02 10.82
CA HIS A 324 -5.62 11.66 10.34
C HIS A 324 -5.92 12.89 9.46
N ILE A 325 -5.82 14.09 10.05
CA ILE A 325 -6.35 15.37 9.56
C ILE A 325 -5.98 15.77 8.10
N ASP A 326 -4.77 15.49 7.61
CA ASP A 326 -4.35 15.85 6.23
C ASP A 326 -4.55 14.71 5.21
N ASP A 327 -4.46 13.44 5.65
CA ASP A 327 -4.75 12.28 4.81
C ASP A 327 -6.28 12.14 4.59
N ASP A 328 -7.07 12.61 5.56
CA ASP A 328 -8.53 12.60 5.50
C ASP A 328 -9.09 13.39 4.30
N GLU A 329 -8.44 14.47 3.83
CA GLU A 329 -8.94 15.23 2.67
C GLU A 329 -8.84 14.44 1.36
N LYS A 330 -7.66 13.88 1.04
CA LYS A 330 -7.48 13.06 -0.17
C LYS A 330 -8.35 11.80 -0.11
N GLU A 331 -8.43 11.16 1.04
CA GLU A 331 -9.29 9.98 1.22
C GLU A 331 -10.78 10.32 1.08
N ALA A 332 -11.23 11.46 1.64
CA ALA A 332 -12.60 11.94 1.47
C ALA A 332 -12.92 12.29 0.00
N GLU A 333 -11.99 12.93 -0.70
CA GLU A 333 -12.13 13.21 -2.14
C GLU A 333 -12.23 11.93 -2.99
N ALA A 334 -11.46 10.90 -2.64
CA ALA A 334 -11.51 9.60 -3.30
C ALA A 334 -12.83 8.87 -3.03
N ASP A 335 -13.27 8.89 -1.77
CA ASP A 335 -14.56 8.35 -1.33
C ASP A 335 -15.74 9.07 -2.02
N GLU A 336 -15.69 10.39 -2.13
CA GLU A 336 -16.71 11.22 -2.83
C GLU A 336 -16.84 10.81 -4.30
N TRP A 337 -15.72 10.77 -5.04
CA TRP A 337 -15.73 10.37 -6.46
C TRP A 337 -16.25 8.94 -6.65
N ALA A 338 -15.85 8.01 -5.79
CA ALA A 338 -16.30 6.63 -5.86
C ALA A 338 -17.80 6.52 -5.59
N GLN A 339 -18.31 7.21 -4.56
CA GLN A 339 -19.74 7.20 -4.21
C GLN A 339 -20.59 7.82 -5.32
N GLU A 340 -20.18 8.98 -5.84
CA GLU A 340 -20.90 9.69 -6.89
C GLU A 340 -20.95 8.88 -8.19
N ALA A 341 -19.82 8.27 -8.58
CA ALA A 341 -19.76 7.41 -9.77
C ALA A 341 -20.58 6.11 -9.62
N LEU A 342 -20.66 5.54 -8.42
CA LEU A 342 -21.47 4.33 -8.19
C LEU A 342 -22.97 4.66 -8.17
N ILE A 343 -23.37 5.65 -7.38
CA ILE A 343 -24.75 6.08 -7.21
C ILE A 343 -24.76 7.61 -7.07
N PRO A 344 -25.16 8.34 -8.13
CA PRO A 344 -25.25 9.80 -8.09
C PRO A 344 -26.02 10.29 -6.88
N SER A 345 -25.52 11.33 -6.22
CA SER A 345 -26.07 11.83 -4.96
C SER A 345 -27.54 12.25 -5.09
N GLU A 346 -27.90 12.84 -6.22
CA GLU A 346 -29.29 13.19 -6.57
C GLU A 346 -30.22 11.96 -6.51
N LEU A 347 -29.79 10.83 -7.10
CA LEU A 347 -30.57 9.58 -7.06
C LEU A 347 -30.57 8.95 -5.67
N TRP A 348 -29.47 9.09 -4.91
CA TRP A 348 -29.35 8.54 -3.57
C TRP A 348 -30.30 9.23 -2.58
N GLU A 349 -30.29 10.57 -2.57
CA GLU A 349 -31.03 11.40 -1.62
C GLU A 349 -32.55 11.33 -1.84
N GLU A 350 -32.99 11.27 -3.10
CA GLU A 350 -34.42 11.20 -3.44
C GLU A 350 -35.01 9.80 -3.20
N HIS A 351 -34.19 8.75 -3.26
CA HIS A 351 -34.71 7.38 -3.26
C HIS A 351 -34.93 6.83 -1.84
N LEU A 352 -36.10 6.22 -1.61
CA LEU A 352 -36.49 5.63 -0.32
C LEU A 352 -35.62 4.43 0.14
N ALA A 353 -34.63 4.02 -0.65
CA ALA A 353 -33.76 2.89 -0.31
C ALA A 353 -32.83 3.22 0.86
N GLN A 354 -32.38 4.48 0.97
CA GLN A 354 -31.50 4.92 2.06
C GLN A 354 -32.18 4.77 3.43
N LYS A 355 -33.45 5.18 3.53
CA LYS A 355 -34.22 5.19 4.80
C LYS A 355 -34.98 3.90 5.07
N GLN A 356 -35.40 3.19 4.02
CA GLN A 356 -36.21 1.98 4.15
C GLN A 356 -35.74 0.88 3.16
N PRO A 357 -34.58 0.27 3.45
CA PRO A 357 -33.86 -0.59 2.52
C PRO A 357 -34.48 -1.99 2.39
N THR A 358 -35.43 -2.15 1.46
CA THR A 358 -35.95 -3.45 1.05
C THR A 358 -35.29 -3.92 -0.24
N GLY A 359 -35.20 -5.23 -0.47
CA GLY A 359 -34.61 -5.78 -1.71
C GLY A 359 -35.24 -5.23 -3.00
N LYS A 360 -36.56 -4.95 -2.99
CA LYS A 360 -37.25 -4.29 -4.12
C LYS A 360 -36.75 -2.87 -4.36
N ARG A 361 -36.57 -2.08 -3.29
CA ARG A 361 -36.08 -0.69 -3.38
C ARG A 361 -34.60 -0.64 -3.76
N VAL A 362 -33.79 -1.54 -3.22
CA VAL A 362 -32.39 -1.71 -3.62
C VAL A 362 -32.30 -1.99 -5.12
N SER A 363 -33.08 -2.95 -5.61
CA SER A 363 -33.11 -3.29 -7.04
C SER A 363 -33.62 -2.15 -7.91
N SER A 364 -34.62 -1.39 -7.44
CA SER A 364 -35.16 -0.23 -8.14
C SER A 364 -34.11 0.88 -8.29
N LEU A 365 -33.44 1.25 -7.20
CA LEU A 365 -32.38 2.26 -7.22
C LEU A 365 -31.21 1.80 -8.07
N ALA A 366 -30.79 0.54 -7.94
CA ALA A 366 -29.71 -0.03 -8.74
C ALA A 366 -30.02 0.04 -10.25
N LYS A 367 -31.28 -0.20 -10.63
CA LYS A 367 -31.74 -0.05 -12.01
C LYS A 367 -31.70 1.42 -12.48
N GLN A 368 -32.15 2.37 -11.65
CA GLN A 368 -32.09 3.80 -11.98
C GLN A 368 -30.64 4.28 -12.13
N ALA A 369 -29.77 3.83 -11.24
CA ALA A 369 -28.34 4.09 -11.28
C ALA A 369 -27.59 3.19 -12.28
N GLY A 370 -28.22 2.25 -12.98
CA GLY A 370 -27.52 1.37 -13.94
C GLY A 370 -26.35 0.57 -13.35
N VAL A 371 -26.42 0.16 -12.09
CA VAL A 371 -25.38 -0.60 -11.38
C VAL A 371 -25.93 -1.89 -10.77
N HIS A 372 -25.05 -2.79 -10.35
CA HIS A 372 -25.45 -4.02 -9.65
C HIS A 372 -26.16 -3.72 -8.32
N PRO A 373 -27.25 -4.43 -7.96
CA PRO A 373 -27.95 -4.26 -6.67
C PRO A 373 -27.06 -4.38 -5.43
N ALA A 374 -25.97 -5.16 -5.52
CA ALA A 374 -24.98 -5.28 -4.46
C ALA A 374 -24.36 -3.94 -4.06
N ILE A 375 -24.07 -3.06 -5.02
CA ILE A 375 -23.45 -1.76 -4.76
C ILE A 375 -24.38 -0.90 -3.89
N VAL A 376 -25.67 -0.86 -4.23
CA VAL A 376 -26.69 -0.18 -3.43
C VAL A 376 -26.81 -0.79 -2.04
N ALA A 377 -26.87 -2.12 -1.94
CA ALA A 377 -26.92 -2.81 -0.65
C ALA A 377 -25.67 -2.53 0.22
N GLY A 378 -24.49 -2.47 -0.40
CA GLY A 378 -23.24 -2.11 0.27
C GLY A 378 -23.25 -0.70 0.84
N ARG A 379 -23.66 0.30 0.04
CA ARG A 379 -23.78 1.70 0.51
C ARG A 379 -24.77 1.82 1.65
N VAL A 380 -25.93 1.17 1.56
CA VAL A 380 -26.91 1.12 2.67
C VAL A 380 -26.27 0.55 3.95
N ARG A 381 -25.59 -0.60 3.86
CA ARG A 381 -24.96 -1.25 5.01
C ARG A 381 -23.92 -0.34 5.68
N HIS A 382 -23.12 0.34 4.86
CA HIS A 382 -22.09 1.27 5.30
C HIS A 382 -22.70 2.49 6.01
N GLU A 383 -23.60 3.23 5.36
CA GLU A 383 -24.21 4.45 5.96
C GLU A 383 -25.03 4.17 7.23
N ASN A 384 -25.57 2.95 7.38
CA ASN A 384 -26.30 2.55 8.58
C ASN A 384 -25.41 1.88 9.64
N HIS A 385 -24.11 1.72 9.39
CA HIS A 385 -23.18 0.93 10.21
C HIS A 385 -23.74 -0.46 10.58
N ASN A 386 -24.53 -1.06 9.68
CA ASN A 386 -25.25 -2.31 9.92
C ASN A 386 -24.95 -3.31 8.82
N PHE A 387 -23.87 -4.06 9.00
CA PHE A 387 -23.40 -5.04 8.03
C PHE A 387 -24.24 -6.33 7.98
N ARG A 388 -25.20 -6.52 8.88
CA ARG A 388 -26.16 -7.65 8.83
C ARG A 388 -27.30 -7.40 7.86
N LEU A 389 -27.60 -6.14 7.58
CA LEU A 389 -28.67 -5.74 6.66
C LEU A 389 -28.33 -6.17 5.23
N LEU A 390 -29.33 -6.67 4.48
CA LEU A 390 -29.21 -7.02 3.06
C LEU A 390 -28.00 -7.91 2.71
N SER A 391 -27.51 -8.72 3.65
CA SER A 391 -26.31 -9.56 3.49
C SER A 391 -26.43 -10.55 2.33
N GLN A 392 -27.64 -10.92 1.93
CA GLN A 392 -27.90 -11.76 0.76
C GLN A 392 -27.78 -11.02 -0.58
N PHE A 393 -27.70 -9.69 -0.59
CA PHE A 393 -27.68 -8.86 -1.81
C PHE A 393 -26.28 -8.38 -2.21
N VAL A 394 -25.26 -8.53 -1.36
CA VAL A 394 -23.92 -7.97 -1.58
C VAL A 394 -23.01 -8.80 -2.51
N GLY A 395 -23.49 -9.97 -2.96
CA GLY A 395 -22.78 -10.79 -3.94
C GLY A 395 -21.51 -11.43 -3.37
N THR A 396 -21.61 -12.09 -2.22
CA THR A 396 -20.51 -12.82 -1.59
C THR A 396 -20.04 -13.99 -2.45
N ASP A 397 -18.72 -14.24 -2.50
CA ASP A 397 -18.05 -15.34 -3.22
C ASP A 397 -18.19 -15.28 -4.76
N GLU A 398 -18.49 -14.09 -5.31
CA GLU A 398 -18.75 -13.90 -6.73
C GLU A 398 -17.57 -13.33 -7.53
N VAL A 399 -16.60 -12.67 -6.88
CA VAL A 399 -15.55 -11.90 -7.57
C VAL A 399 -14.28 -12.71 -7.73
N ARG A 400 -13.78 -13.37 -6.68
CA ARG A 400 -12.50 -14.11 -6.74
C ARG A 400 -12.48 -15.19 -7.82
N LYS A 401 -13.61 -15.88 -8.04
CA LYS A 401 -13.76 -16.92 -9.08
C LYS A 401 -13.58 -16.40 -10.51
N GLN A 402 -13.63 -15.08 -10.70
CA GLN A 402 -13.40 -14.45 -12.00
C GLN A 402 -11.92 -14.20 -12.29
N PHE A 403 -11.07 -14.14 -11.26
CA PHE A 403 -9.64 -13.83 -11.36
C PHE A 403 -8.73 -15.00 -11.00
N PHE A 404 -9.18 -15.88 -10.11
CA PHE A 404 -8.43 -17.07 -9.72
C PHE A 404 -9.15 -18.31 -10.25
N GLU A 405 -8.40 -19.17 -10.94
CA GLU A 405 -8.88 -20.51 -11.25
C GLU A 405 -9.21 -21.26 -9.95
N LYS A 406 -10.20 -22.17 -9.99
CA LYS A 406 -10.44 -23.07 -8.86
C LYS A 406 -9.17 -23.88 -8.65
N VAL A 407 -8.56 -23.72 -7.47
CA VAL A 407 -7.53 -24.65 -7.02
C VAL A 407 -8.26 -26.00 -6.86
N VAL A 408 -7.99 -26.93 -7.77
CA VAL A 408 -8.54 -28.30 -7.75
C VAL A 408 -7.96 -29.06 -6.58
#